data_AF-A0A0B6X349-F1
#
_entry.id   AF-A0A0B6X349-F1
#
_cell.length_a   1.000
_cell.length_b   1.000
_cell.length_c   1.000
_cell.angle_alpha   90.00
_cell.angle_beta   90.00
_cell.angle_gamma   90.00
#
_symmetry.space_group_name_H-M   'P 1'
#
loop_
_entity.id
_entity.type
_entity.pdbx_description
1 polymer ?
#
loop_
_entity_poly.entity_id
_entity_poly.type
_entity_poly.pdbx_seq_one_letter_code
_entity_poly.pdbx_strand_id
1 'polypeptide(L)'
;MEKSIETLVERIGNDLQEIENCLKSEGDRCLKIRFPRGYLRKAKFFRKQYWFISNPNLQRNIAYTLILSDVYRWLLNRTDLYGTAREMIIKEGICLVGSLCESITKDVAQHKNICGKNAGYKQRTAAMVEQGMISDNLKKDLDDLWDWRNREHLFLLDEWEYGKYTLKRYNDAIRVLGCLRESLDAYFRKTGKPHFDG
;
A
#
# COMPACT_ATOMS: atom_id res chain seq x y z
N MET A 1 -9.71 26.47 28.79
CA MET A 1 -8.37 26.63 28.21
C MET A 1 -8.20 25.52 27.18
N GLU A 2 -8.35 25.85 25.90
CA GLU A 2 -8.10 24.87 24.82
C GLU A 2 -6.62 24.51 24.88
N LYS A 3 -6.31 23.24 25.19
CA LYS A 3 -4.93 22.76 25.13
C LYS A 3 -4.52 22.75 23.66
N SER A 4 -3.41 23.41 23.32
CA SER A 4 -2.88 23.32 21.96
C SER A 4 -2.47 21.87 21.65
N ILE A 5 -2.50 21.51 20.37
CA ILE A 5 -2.18 20.15 19.91
C ILE A 5 -0.73 19.81 20.27
N GLU A 6 0.16 20.79 20.25
CA GLU A 6 1.58 20.66 20.58
C GLU A 6 1.76 20.19 22.03
N THR A 7 1.09 20.85 22.99
CA THR A 7 1.12 20.43 24.40
C THR A 7 0.52 19.04 24.61
N LEU A 8 -0.51 18.68 23.81
CA LEU A 8 -1.09 17.34 23.86
C LEU A 8 -0.10 16.26 23.35
N VAL A 9 0.60 16.54 22.25
CA VAL A 9 1.61 15.63 21.68
C VAL A 9 2.78 15.43 22.64
N GLU A 10 3.31 16.51 23.21
CA GLU A 10 4.40 16.46 24.19
C GLU A 10 4.02 15.60 25.40
N ARG A 11 2.83 15.84 25.98
CA ARG A 11 2.34 15.03 27.09
C ARG A 11 2.21 13.55 26.72
N ILE A 12 1.62 13.23 25.57
CA ILE A 12 1.47 11.83 25.13
C ILE A 12 2.85 11.16 24.97
N GLY A 13 3.83 11.87 24.40
CA GLY A 13 5.20 11.36 24.30
C GLY A 13 5.80 11.03 25.66
N ASN A 14 5.66 11.93 26.64
CA ASN A 14 6.15 11.72 28.00
C ASN A 14 5.44 10.55 28.69
N ASP A 15 4.11 10.47 28.58
CA ASP A 15 3.31 9.38 29.18
C ASP A 15 3.71 8.01 28.57
N LEU A 16 3.97 7.95 27.26
CA LEU A 16 4.45 6.73 26.60
C LEU A 16 5.84 6.30 27.12
N GLN A 17 6.74 7.26 27.33
CA GLN A 17 8.06 6.96 27.89
C GLN A 17 7.98 6.47 29.34
N GLU A 18 7.07 7.03 30.13
CA GLU A 18 6.82 6.60 31.51
C GLU A 18 6.29 5.16 31.56
N ILE A 19 5.35 4.80 30.66
CA ILE A 19 4.87 3.42 30.52
C ILE A 19 6.04 2.45 30.30
N GLU A 20 6.94 2.75 29.38
CA GLU A 20 8.11 1.91 29.10
C GLU A 20 9.08 1.81 30.30
N ASN A 21 9.24 2.89 31.05
CA ASN A 21 10.06 2.89 32.27
C ASN A 21 9.46 1.97 33.34
N CYS A 22 8.14 2.03 33.55
CA CYS A 22 7.43 1.17 34.48
C CYS A 22 7.47 -0.31 34.06
N LEU A 23 7.32 -0.61 32.77
CA LEU A 23 7.40 -1.99 32.25
C LEU A 23 8.79 -2.59 32.45
N LYS A 24 9.87 -1.80 32.28
CA LYS A 24 11.24 -2.24 32.57
C LYS A 24 11.46 -2.60 34.04
N SER A 25 10.82 -1.90 34.97
CA SER A 25 10.98 -2.15 36.41
C SER A 25 10.04 -3.23 36.96
N GLU A 26 8.80 -3.32 36.46
CA GLU A 26 7.76 -4.21 36.99
C GLU A 26 7.62 -5.53 36.22
N GLY A 27 8.32 -5.66 35.08
CA GLY A 27 8.22 -6.79 34.16
C GLY A 27 7.10 -6.63 33.13
N ASP A 28 7.17 -7.43 32.06
CA ASP A 28 6.23 -7.35 30.93
C ASP A 28 4.79 -7.63 31.37
N ARG A 29 3.94 -6.62 31.24
CA ARG A 29 2.48 -6.71 31.39
C ARG A 29 1.80 -6.53 30.03
N CYS A 30 0.71 -7.26 29.79
CA CYS A 30 -0.08 -7.13 28.57
C CYS A 30 -0.98 -5.87 28.62
N LEU A 31 -0.36 -4.70 28.60
CA LEU A 31 -1.02 -3.39 28.50
C LEU A 31 -0.95 -2.91 27.05
N LYS A 32 -2.06 -2.34 26.54
CA LYS A 32 -2.15 -1.91 25.14
C LYS A 32 -2.63 -0.47 25.02
N ILE A 33 -1.85 0.34 24.33
CA ILE A 33 -2.29 1.67 23.90
C ILE A 33 -3.32 1.50 22.77
N ARG A 34 -4.45 2.20 22.89
CA ARG A 34 -5.53 2.12 21.91
C ARG A 34 -5.12 2.83 20.62
N PHE A 35 -5.18 2.12 19.50
CA PHE A 35 -5.06 2.75 18.18
C PHE A 35 -6.25 3.72 17.92
N PRO A 36 -6.01 4.92 17.35
CA PRO A 36 -7.06 5.90 17.12
C PRO A 36 -8.26 5.36 16.33
N ARG A 37 -9.45 5.45 16.93
CA ARG A 37 -10.70 5.02 16.30
C ARG A 37 -11.13 6.04 15.25
N GLY A 38 -11.63 5.55 14.12
CA GLY A 38 -12.05 6.40 12.99
C GLY A 38 -10.92 6.79 12.03
N TYR A 39 -9.65 6.54 12.37
CA TYR A 39 -8.54 6.81 11.45
C TYR A 39 -8.50 5.84 10.26
N LEU A 40 -8.68 4.54 10.51
CA LEU A 40 -8.68 3.51 9.47
C LEU A 40 -9.95 3.61 8.63
N ARG A 41 -9.80 3.65 7.31
CA ARG A 41 -10.94 3.59 6.39
C ARG A 41 -11.53 2.18 6.41
N LYS A 42 -12.85 2.07 6.21
CA LYS A 42 -13.56 0.78 6.24
C LYS A 42 -13.33 0.00 4.93
N ALA A 43 -13.33 -1.33 4.98
CA ALA A 43 -13.19 -2.16 3.78
C ALA A 43 -14.22 -1.82 2.67
N LYS A 44 -15.47 -1.46 3.04
CA LYS A 44 -16.51 -1.01 2.10
C LYS A 44 -16.09 0.23 1.29
N PHE A 45 -15.35 1.16 1.91
CA PHE A 45 -14.85 2.36 1.25
C PHE A 45 -13.87 1.99 0.12
N PHE A 46 -12.96 1.05 0.37
CA PHE A 46 -12.00 0.60 -0.64
C PHE A 46 -12.65 -0.27 -1.72
N ARG A 47 -13.48 -1.25 -1.36
CA ARG A 47 -14.13 -2.12 -2.37
C ARG A 47 -14.93 -1.32 -3.41
N LYS A 48 -15.58 -0.23 -3.01
CA LYS A 48 -16.31 0.66 -3.94
C LYS A 48 -15.40 1.26 -5.02
N GLN A 49 -14.13 1.53 -4.70
CA GLN A 49 -13.17 2.14 -5.62
C GLN A 49 -12.53 1.14 -6.60
N TYR A 50 -12.56 -0.15 -6.25
CA TYR A 50 -12.01 -1.24 -7.05
C TYR A 50 -13.14 -2.15 -7.56
N TRP A 51 -14.25 -1.55 -8.00
CA TRP A 51 -15.44 -2.27 -8.45
C TRP A 51 -15.20 -3.07 -9.74
N PHE A 52 -14.15 -2.73 -10.50
CA PHE A 52 -13.76 -3.39 -11.75
C PHE A 52 -12.97 -4.69 -11.53
N ILE A 53 -12.60 -5.03 -10.29
CA ILE A 53 -11.96 -6.30 -9.96
C ILE A 53 -12.97 -7.43 -10.07
N SER A 54 -12.65 -8.43 -10.89
CA SER A 54 -13.53 -9.55 -11.22
C SER A 54 -13.65 -10.56 -10.07
N ASN A 55 -12.55 -10.84 -9.36
CA ASN A 55 -12.56 -11.79 -8.26
C ASN A 55 -13.01 -11.13 -6.94
N PRO A 56 -14.17 -11.51 -6.34
CA PRO A 56 -14.66 -10.89 -5.11
C PRO A 56 -13.76 -11.14 -3.90
N ASN A 57 -13.05 -12.27 -3.84
CA ASN A 57 -12.09 -12.55 -2.77
C ASN A 57 -10.86 -11.66 -2.91
N LEU A 58 -10.37 -11.48 -4.14
CA LEU A 58 -9.28 -10.55 -4.41
C LEU A 58 -9.66 -9.11 -4.04
N GLN A 59 -10.87 -8.66 -4.41
CA GLN A 59 -11.36 -7.34 -4.06
C GLN A 59 -11.41 -7.12 -2.53
N ARG A 60 -11.81 -8.14 -1.75
CA ARG A 60 -11.75 -8.09 -0.28
C ARG A 60 -10.31 -7.98 0.22
N ASN A 61 -9.40 -8.78 -0.32
CA ASN A 61 -7.99 -8.76 0.07
C ASN A 61 -7.32 -7.42 -0.26
N ILE A 62 -7.58 -6.85 -1.45
CA ILE A 62 -7.15 -5.48 -1.81
C ILE A 62 -7.64 -4.48 -0.76
N ALA A 63 -8.90 -4.57 -0.34
CA ALA A 63 -9.44 -3.68 0.68
C ALA A 63 -8.75 -3.86 2.05
N TYR A 64 -8.41 -5.09 2.46
CA TYR A 64 -7.68 -5.33 3.70
C TYR A 64 -6.24 -4.79 3.64
N THR A 65 -5.56 -5.00 2.52
CA THR A 65 -4.21 -4.48 2.28
C THR A 65 -4.18 -2.95 2.28
N LEU A 66 -5.22 -2.29 1.75
CA LEU A 66 -5.35 -0.83 1.81
C LEU A 66 -5.64 -0.30 3.23
N ILE A 67 -6.28 -1.10 4.09
CA ILE A 67 -6.41 -0.79 5.52
C ILE A 67 -5.05 -0.89 6.22
N LEU A 68 -4.22 -1.89 5.87
CA LEU A 68 -2.84 -1.97 6.35
C LEU A 68 -2.01 -0.75 5.91
N SER A 69 -2.19 -0.28 4.66
CA SER A 69 -1.58 0.98 4.22
C SER A 69 -2.01 2.19 5.04
N ASP A 70 -3.24 2.22 5.59
CA ASP A 70 -3.62 3.28 6.56
C ASP A 70 -2.80 3.18 7.84
N VAL A 71 -2.49 1.97 8.33
CA VAL A 71 -1.64 1.79 9.53
C VAL A 71 -0.22 2.32 9.28
N TYR A 72 0.41 1.98 8.15
CA TYR A 72 1.74 2.51 7.80
C TYR A 72 1.74 4.03 7.69
N ARG A 73 0.71 4.60 7.05
CA ARG A 73 0.55 6.05 6.96
C ARG A 73 0.33 6.69 8.33
N TRP A 74 -0.36 6.02 9.25
CA TRP A 74 -0.51 6.52 10.61
C TRP A 74 0.84 6.57 11.32
N LEU A 75 1.60 5.47 11.31
CA LEU A 75 2.92 5.39 11.94
C LEU A 75 3.83 6.49 11.40
N LEU A 76 4.00 6.57 10.08
CA LEU A 76 4.93 7.51 9.44
C LEU A 76 4.57 9.00 9.65
N ASN A 77 3.30 9.33 9.96
CA ASN A 77 2.85 10.71 10.13
C ASN A 77 2.58 11.11 11.59
N ARG A 78 2.50 10.15 12.51
CA ARG A 78 2.04 10.38 13.89
C ARG A 78 3.03 9.93 14.96
N THR A 79 4.13 9.29 14.57
CA THR A 79 5.24 8.94 15.48
C THR A 79 6.52 9.58 15.00
N ASP A 80 7.52 9.67 15.88
CA ASP A 80 8.87 10.14 15.54
C ASP A 80 9.80 9.00 15.08
N LEU A 81 9.23 7.83 14.73
CA LEU A 81 9.99 6.62 14.38
C LEU A 81 11.13 6.99 13.43
N TYR A 82 12.36 6.66 13.82
CA TYR A 82 13.58 7.11 13.15
C TYR A 82 14.48 5.95 12.72
N GLY A 83 15.51 6.29 11.93
CA GLY A 83 16.54 5.36 11.49
C GLY A 83 16.01 4.18 10.66
N THR A 84 16.65 3.03 10.78
CA THR A 84 16.35 1.83 10.00
C THR A 84 14.92 1.36 10.17
N ALA A 85 14.35 1.42 11.38
CA ALA A 85 12.97 0.99 11.62
C ALA A 85 11.97 1.81 10.78
N ARG A 86 12.19 3.13 10.67
CA ARG A 86 11.40 4.01 9.80
C ARG A 86 11.53 3.62 8.33
N GLU A 87 12.76 3.39 7.87
CA GLU A 87 13.02 2.97 6.50
C GLU A 87 12.38 1.63 6.16
N MET A 88 12.35 0.68 7.09
CA MET A 88 11.68 -0.61 6.88
C MET A 88 10.15 -0.44 6.78
N ILE A 89 9.52 0.43 7.58
CA ILE A 89 8.09 0.75 7.38
C ILE A 89 7.83 1.38 6.00
N ILE A 90 8.76 2.22 5.51
CA ILE A 90 8.68 2.81 4.16
C ILE A 90 8.84 1.73 3.09
N LYS A 91 9.80 0.81 3.24
CA LYS A 91 10.00 -0.35 2.36
C LYS A 91 8.73 -1.20 2.28
N GLU A 92 8.20 -1.61 3.42
CA GLU A 92 6.95 -2.38 3.52
C GLU A 92 5.79 -1.66 2.84
N GLY A 93 5.69 -0.33 3.02
CA GLY A 93 4.71 0.49 2.32
C GLY A 93 4.85 0.42 0.80
N ILE A 94 6.07 0.50 0.26
CA ILE A 94 6.34 0.40 -1.19
C ILE A 94 6.03 -1.01 -1.70
N CYS A 95 6.50 -2.05 -1.02
CA CYS A 95 6.29 -3.45 -1.41
C CYS A 95 4.81 -3.85 -1.36
N LEU A 96 4.09 -3.37 -0.36
CA LEU A 96 2.64 -3.53 -0.24
C LEU A 96 1.92 -2.90 -1.44
N VAL A 97 2.28 -1.68 -1.81
CA VAL A 97 1.68 -0.98 -2.94
C VAL A 97 2.03 -1.64 -4.28
N GLY A 98 3.28 -2.09 -4.45
CA GLY A 98 3.67 -2.88 -5.62
C GLY A 98 2.89 -4.19 -5.75
N SER A 99 2.65 -4.88 -4.64
CA SER A 99 1.86 -6.13 -4.61
C SER A 99 0.37 -5.88 -4.92
N LEU A 100 -0.19 -4.72 -4.54
CA LEU A 100 -1.51 -4.28 -4.97
C LEU A 100 -1.56 -4.10 -6.48
N CYS A 101 -0.61 -3.35 -7.06
CA CYS A 101 -0.53 -3.13 -8.51
C CYS A 101 -0.36 -4.45 -9.28
N GLU A 102 0.48 -5.37 -8.80
CA GLU A 102 0.63 -6.74 -9.34
C GLU A 102 -0.70 -7.48 -9.37
N SER A 103 -1.39 -7.49 -8.24
CA SER A 103 -2.65 -8.22 -8.08
C SER A 103 -3.76 -7.66 -8.99
N ILE A 104 -3.88 -6.33 -9.04
CA ILE A 104 -4.86 -5.62 -9.87
C ILE A 104 -4.61 -5.89 -11.35
N THR A 105 -3.37 -5.70 -11.82
CA THR A 105 -3.00 -5.91 -13.22
C THR A 105 -3.21 -7.37 -13.64
N LYS A 106 -2.90 -8.32 -12.75
CA LYS A 106 -3.13 -9.75 -13.00
C LYS A 106 -4.61 -10.10 -13.16
N ASP A 107 -5.47 -9.65 -12.25
CA ASP A 107 -6.92 -9.90 -12.32
C ASP A 107 -7.52 -9.31 -13.60
N VAL A 108 -7.22 -8.04 -13.90
CA VAL A 108 -7.72 -7.38 -15.10
C VAL A 108 -7.23 -8.07 -16.37
N ALA A 109 -5.94 -8.43 -16.43
CA ALA A 109 -5.38 -9.06 -17.62
C ALA A 109 -5.97 -10.45 -17.88
N GLN A 110 -6.19 -11.24 -16.82
CA GLN A 110 -6.81 -12.55 -16.91
C GLN A 110 -8.29 -12.45 -17.32
N HIS A 111 -9.04 -11.56 -16.68
CA HIS A 111 -10.45 -11.36 -16.98
C HIS A 111 -10.69 -10.83 -18.41
N LYS A 112 -9.83 -9.93 -18.90
CA LYS A 112 -9.91 -9.43 -20.28
C LYS A 112 -9.20 -10.31 -21.31
N ASN A 113 -8.58 -11.40 -20.87
CA ASN A 113 -7.82 -12.33 -21.69
C ASN A 113 -6.82 -11.65 -22.65
N ILE A 114 -6.11 -10.64 -22.16
CA ILE A 114 -5.20 -9.82 -22.98
C ILE A 114 -3.78 -10.42 -23.04
N CYS A 115 -3.48 -11.40 -22.19
CA CYS A 115 -2.22 -12.11 -22.16
C CYS A 115 -2.38 -13.51 -21.58
N GLY A 116 -1.39 -14.39 -21.79
CA GLY A 116 -1.38 -15.74 -21.22
C GLY A 116 -1.39 -15.75 -19.69
N LYS A 117 -1.91 -16.84 -19.10
CA LYS A 117 -2.04 -17.00 -17.63
C LYS A 117 -0.72 -16.86 -16.86
N ASN A 118 0.40 -17.20 -17.51
CA ASN A 118 1.75 -17.17 -16.95
C ASN A 118 2.58 -15.97 -17.41
N ALA A 119 1.95 -14.96 -18.04
CA ALA A 119 2.65 -13.76 -18.46
C ALA A 119 3.29 -13.04 -17.25
N GLY A 120 4.57 -12.70 -17.38
CA GLY A 120 5.32 -11.95 -16.37
C GLY A 120 4.76 -10.54 -16.20
N TYR A 121 5.06 -9.89 -15.07
CA TYR A 121 4.50 -8.57 -14.73
C TYR A 121 4.66 -7.54 -15.86
N LYS A 122 5.89 -7.34 -16.36
CA LYS A 122 6.19 -6.35 -17.42
C LYS A 122 5.54 -6.69 -18.77
N GLN A 123 5.28 -7.97 -19.04
CA GLN A 123 4.51 -8.39 -20.22
C GLN A 123 3.03 -8.03 -20.07
N ARG A 124 2.46 -8.21 -18.87
CA ARG A 124 1.07 -7.82 -18.59
C ARG A 124 0.87 -6.32 -18.74
N THR A 125 1.77 -5.50 -18.18
CA THR A 125 1.67 -4.04 -18.29
C THR A 125 1.83 -3.56 -19.73
N ALA A 126 2.66 -4.21 -20.55
CA ALA A 126 2.75 -3.95 -21.98
C ALA A 126 1.42 -4.24 -22.71
N ALA A 127 0.82 -5.42 -22.49
CA ALA A 127 -0.48 -5.76 -23.08
C ALA A 127 -1.59 -4.78 -22.66
N MET A 128 -1.55 -4.26 -21.43
CA MET A 128 -2.52 -3.24 -20.97
C MET A 128 -2.37 -1.90 -21.71
N VAL A 129 -1.15 -1.53 -22.12
CA VAL A 129 -0.93 -0.35 -22.98
C VAL A 129 -1.50 -0.59 -24.37
N GLU A 130 -1.22 -1.74 -24.98
CA GLU A 130 -1.73 -2.10 -26.31
C GLU A 130 -3.26 -2.06 -26.38
N GLN A 131 -3.92 -2.40 -25.28
CA GLN A 131 -5.38 -2.38 -25.13
C GLN A 131 -5.94 -1.00 -24.73
N GLY A 132 -5.09 0.02 -24.59
CA GLY A 132 -5.50 1.37 -24.19
C GLY A 132 -6.03 1.46 -22.75
N MET A 133 -5.68 0.50 -21.89
CA MET A 133 -6.10 0.49 -20.48
C MET A 133 -5.26 1.43 -19.61
N ILE A 134 -3.98 1.59 -19.95
CA ILE A 134 -3.01 2.46 -19.27
C ILE A 134 -2.12 3.15 -20.32
N SER A 135 -1.48 4.26 -19.95
CA SER A 135 -0.50 4.95 -20.80
C SER A 135 0.90 4.36 -20.67
N ASP A 136 1.77 4.64 -21.64
CA ASP A 136 3.20 4.27 -21.58
C ASP A 136 3.92 4.83 -20.35
N ASN A 137 3.61 6.08 -19.98
CA ASN A 137 4.17 6.71 -18.78
C ASN A 137 3.76 5.96 -17.51
N LEU A 138 2.49 5.56 -17.41
CA LEU A 138 2.02 4.78 -16.28
C LEU A 138 2.62 3.37 -16.27
N LYS A 139 2.82 2.75 -17.43
CA LYS A 139 3.55 1.48 -17.53
C LYS A 139 4.97 1.61 -16.98
N LYS A 140 5.71 2.65 -17.36
CA LYS A 140 7.06 2.89 -16.85
C LYS A 140 7.08 3.03 -15.33
N ASP A 141 6.18 3.86 -14.80
CA ASP A 141 6.00 4.05 -13.35
C ASP A 141 5.67 2.73 -12.61
N LEU A 142 4.86 1.86 -13.22
CA LEU A 142 4.51 0.54 -12.69
C LEU A 142 5.67 -0.44 -12.72
N ASP A 143 6.43 -0.48 -13.81
CA ASP A 143 7.61 -1.32 -13.96
C ASP A 143 8.70 -0.90 -12.95
N ASP A 144 8.90 0.39 -12.73
CA ASP A 144 9.82 0.92 -11.72
C ASP A 144 9.37 0.50 -10.31
N LEU A 145 8.08 0.65 -9.98
CA LEU A 145 7.53 0.22 -8.69
C LEU A 145 7.66 -1.30 -8.49
N TRP A 146 7.49 -2.10 -9.53
CA TRP A 146 7.68 -3.55 -9.49
C TRP A 146 9.13 -3.93 -9.14
N ASP A 147 10.09 -3.24 -9.74
CA ASP A 147 11.51 -3.46 -9.45
C ASP A 147 11.84 -3.13 -7.99
N TRP A 148 11.21 -2.11 -7.39
CA TRP A 148 11.31 -1.83 -5.96
C TRP A 148 10.66 -2.91 -5.10
N ARG A 149 9.47 -3.38 -5.48
CA ARG A 149 8.78 -4.46 -4.77
C ARG A 149 9.60 -5.74 -4.75
N ASN A 150 10.35 -6.06 -5.81
CA ASN A 150 11.16 -7.27 -5.85
C ASN A 150 12.32 -7.28 -4.83
N ARG A 151 12.67 -6.12 -4.26
CA ARG A 151 13.62 -6.00 -3.15
C ARG A 151 13.08 -6.56 -1.82
N GLU A 152 11.82 -6.96 -1.77
CA GLU A 152 11.24 -7.74 -0.67
C GLU A 152 11.95 -9.11 -0.51
N HIS A 153 12.41 -9.68 -1.62
CA HIS A 153 13.10 -10.97 -1.62
C HIS A 153 14.55 -10.78 -1.15
N LEU A 154 14.77 -10.85 0.17
CA LEU A 154 16.07 -10.55 0.80
C LEU A 154 17.25 -11.33 0.20
N PHE A 155 17.03 -12.55 -0.28
CA PHE A 155 18.07 -13.38 -0.90
C PHE A 155 18.47 -12.93 -2.32
N LEU A 156 17.72 -11.99 -2.93
CA LEU A 156 18.04 -11.35 -4.21
C LEU A 156 18.72 -9.98 -4.02
N LEU A 157 18.99 -9.59 -2.78
CA LEU A 157 19.65 -8.32 -2.49
C LEU A 157 21.16 -8.50 -2.52
N ASP A 158 21.80 -7.88 -3.51
CA ASP A 158 23.27 -7.84 -3.62
C ASP A 158 23.89 -6.69 -2.81
N GLU A 159 23.05 -5.82 -2.22
CA GLU A 159 23.49 -4.60 -1.55
C GLU A 159 22.75 -4.37 -0.23
N TRP A 160 23.43 -3.73 0.73
CA TRP A 160 22.80 -3.27 1.97
C TRP A 160 21.76 -2.18 1.70
N GLU A 161 20.64 -2.22 2.42
CA GLU A 161 19.44 -1.43 2.12
C GLU A 161 19.33 -0.07 2.81
N TYR A 162 20.18 0.20 3.80
CA TYR A 162 20.13 1.44 4.57
C TYR A 162 20.31 2.68 3.69
N GLY A 163 19.47 3.70 3.89
CA GLY A 163 19.47 4.96 3.15
C GLY A 163 18.74 4.92 1.81
N LYS A 164 18.15 3.78 1.41
CA LYS A 164 17.52 3.64 0.07
C LYS A 164 16.03 3.96 0.06
N TYR A 165 15.37 3.90 1.21
CA TYR A 165 13.91 4.00 1.33
C TYR A 165 13.47 5.36 1.85
N THR A 166 12.88 6.18 0.97
CA THR A 166 12.46 7.55 1.28
C THR A 166 10.94 7.72 1.23
N LEU A 167 10.42 8.68 2.00
CA LEU A 167 9.01 9.05 1.93
C LEU A 167 8.60 9.50 0.52
N LYS A 168 9.50 10.16 -0.22
CA LYS A 168 9.23 10.54 -1.60
C LYS A 168 8.89 9.31 -2.45
N ARG A 169 9.71 8.24 -2.37
CA ARG A 169 9.45 7.00 -3.11
C ARG A 169 8.14 6.34 -2.68
N TYR A 170 7.83 6.34 -1.39
CA TYR A 170 6.56 5.80 -0.92
C TYR A 170 5.35 6.62 -1.44
N ASN A 171 5.44 7.95 -1.41
CA ASN A 171 4.42 8.82 -2.00
C ASN A 171 4.28 8.60 -3.51
N ASP A 172 5.40 8.42 -4.21
CA ASP A 172 5.40 8.07 -5.64
C ASP A 172 4.67 6.73 -5.87
N ALA A 173 4.92 5.70 -5.06
CA ALA A 173 4.21 4.43 -5.14
C ALA A 173 2.68 4.59 -4.95
N ILE A 174 2.25 5.37 -3.95
CA ILE A 174 0.84 5.66 -3.69
C ILE A 174 0.20 6.38 -4.89
N ARG A 175 0.92 7.34 -5.50
CA ARG A 175 0.48 8.03 -6.72
C ARG A 175 0.28 7.04 -7.87
N VAL A 176 1.24 6.15 -8.11
CA VAL A 176 1.17 5.14 -9.18
C VAL A 176 -0.05 4.24 -9.03
N LEU A 177 -0.34 3.76 -7.81
CA LEU A 177 -1.56 2.99 -7.54
C LEU A 177 -2.84 3.79 -7.83
N GLY A 178 -2.85 5.08 -7.46
CA GLY A 178 -3.95 5.99 -7.77
C GLY A 178 -4.19 6.11 -9.27
N CYS A 179 -3.12 6.35 -10.05
CA CYS A 179 -3.17 6.46 -11.50
C CYS A 179 -3.62 5.14 -12.17
N LEU A 180 -3.16 3.99 -11.68
CA LEU A 180 -3.62 2.67 -12.15
C LEU A 180 -5.12 2.50 -11.93
N ARG A 181 -5.60 2.77 -10.71
CA ARG A 181 -7.02 2.68 -10.37
C ARG A 181 -7.87 3.58 -11.27
N GLU A 182 -7.45 4.83 -11.46
CA GLU A 182 -8.20 5.82 -12.27
C GLU A 182 -8.24 5.46 -13.75
N SER A 183 -7.12 4.98 -14.30
CA SER A 183 -7.05 4.54 -15.70
C SER A 183 -7.98 3.35 -15.95
N LEU A 184 -8.00 2.38 -15.02
CA LEU A 184 -8.88 1.22 -15.10
C LEU A 184 -10.35 1.57 -14.88
N ASP A 185 -10.67 2.43 -13.90
CA ASP A 185 -12.04 2.92 -13.71
C ASP A 185 -12.56 3.60 -14.98
N ALA A 186 -11.75 4.47 -15.60
CA ALA A 186 -12.10 5.13 -16.85
C ALA A 186 -12.28 4.15 -18.02
N TYR A 187 -11.40 3.16 -18.15
CA TYR A 187 -11.52 2.12 -19.17
C TYR A 187 -12.81 1.31 -19.01
N PHE A 188 -13.06 0.75 -17.82
CA PHE A 188 -14.23 -0.09 -17.58
C PHE A 188 -15.56 0.66 -17.63
N ARG A 189 -15.58 1.97 -17.34
CA ARG A 189 -16.76 2.81 -17.58
C ARG A 189 -17.10 2.94 -19.06
N LYS A 190 -16.09 2.93 -19.94
CA LYS A 190 -16.28 3.01 -21.40
C LYS A 190 -16.64 1.65 -22.01
N THR A 191 -16.02 0.57 -21.54
CA THR A 191 -16.16 -0.76 -22.15
C THR A 191 -17.23 -1.64 -21.49
N GLY A 192 -17.88 -1.17 -20.44
CA GLY A 192 -18.84 -1.95 -19.65
C GLY A 192 -18.20 -2.75 -18.51
N LYS A 193 -19.06 -3.10 -17.53
CA LYS A 193 -18.69 -3.83 -16.30
C LYS A 193 -18.13 -5.22 -16.62
N PRO A 194 -17.25 -5.77 -15.76
CA PRO A 194 -17.01 -7.22 -15.71
C PRO A 194 -18.34 -7.98 -15.64
N HIS A 195 -18.55 -8.96 -16.52
CA HIS A 195 -19.62 -9.94 -16.33
C HIS A 195 -19.16 -10.92 -15.25
N PHE A 196 -19.96 -11.07 -14.20
CA PHE A 196 -19.70 -12.05 -13.15
C PHE A 196 -20.39 -13.33 -13.58
N ASP A 197 -19.66 -14.22 -14.24
CA ASP A 197 -20.06 -15.62 -14.34
C ASP A 197 -19.68 -16.24 -12.98
N GLY A 198 -20.68 -16.41 -12.13
CA GLY A 198 -20.55 -16.97 -10.79
C GLY A 198 -20.13 -18.42 -10.77
#